data_AF-A0A7V8A7Z3-F1
#
_entry.id   AF-A0A7V8A7Z3-F1
#
_cell.length_a   1.000
_cell.length_b   1.000
_cell.length_c   1.000
_cell.angle_alpha   90.00
_cell.angle_beta   90.00
_cell.angle_gamma   90.00
#
_symmetry.space_group_name_H-M   'P 1'
#
loop_
_entity.id
_entity.type
_entity.pdbx_description
1 polymer ?
#
loop_
_entity_poly.entity_id
_entity_poly.type
_entity_poly.pdbx_seq_one_letter_code
_entity_poly.pdbx_strand_id
1 'polypeptide(L)' 'MAAKIKKGDKVVVLAGKDKGKSGEVTKVLPTSGRL' A
#
# COMPACT_ATOMS: atom_id res chain seq x y z
N MET A 1 -4.68 0.20 -16.06
CA MET A 1 -3.68 0.82 -15.18
C MET A 1 -3.50 -0.08 -13.96
N ALA A 2 -2.34 -0.70 -13.79
CA ALA A 2 -2.12 -1.69 -12.74
C ALA A 2 -2.09 -1.01 -11.36
N ALA A 3 -2.84 -1.53 -10.39
CA ALA A 3 -2.61 -1.20 -9.00
C ALA A 3 -1.15 -1.59 -8.68
N LYS A 4 -0.32 -0.63 -8.27
CA LYS A 4 1.11 -0.86 -8.00
C LYS A 4 1.37 -1.81 -6.82
N ILE A 5 0.32 -2.23 -6.12
CA ILE A 5 0.36 -3.01 -4.89
C ILE A 5 -0.68 -4.13 -4.98
N LYS A 6 -0.33 -5.33 -4.54
CA LYS A 6 -1.21 -6.52 -4.50
C LYS A 6 -1.30 -7.06 -3.07
N LYS A 7 -2.32 -7.89 -2.80
CA LYS A 7 -2.39 -8.66 -1.55
C LYS A 7 -1.19 -9.61 -1.47
N GLY A 8 -0.56 -9.70 -0.30
CA GLY A 8 0.65 -10.51 -0.11
C GLY A 8 1.96 -9.78 -0.45
N ASP A 9 1.90 -8.53 -0.88
CA ASP A 9 3.10 -7.75 -1.18
C ASP A 9 3.74 -7.22 0.12
N LYS A 10 5.08 -7.25 0.20
CA LYS A 10 5.83 -6.66 1.32
C LYS A 10 6.04 -5.18 1.07
N VAL A 11 5.47 -4.34 1.93
CA VAL A 11 5.50 -2.88 1.79
C VAL A 11 6.12 -2.22 3.02
N VAL A 12 6.57 -0.99 2.85
CA VAL A 12 7.10 -0.13 3.92
C VAL A 12 6.31 1.16 4.02
N VAL A 13 6.06 1.63 5.24
CA VAL A 13 5.37 2.89 5.48
C VAL A 13 6.31 4.06 5.17
N LEU A 14 5.96 4.88 4.19
CA LEU A 14 6.77 6.01 3.73
C LEU A 14 6.59 7.29 4.56
N ALA A 15 5.44 7.46 5.21
CA ALA A 15 5.09 8.66 5.96
C ALA A 15 4.10 8.38 7.10
N GLY A 16 4.03 9.28 8.07
CA GLY A 16 3.17 9.17 9.26
C GLY A 16 3.88 8.60 10.49
N LYS A 17 3.11 8.35 11.56
CA LYS A 17 3.61 7.87 12.86
C LYS A 17 4.38 6.55 12.78
N ASP A 18 4.02 5.72 11.82
CA ASP A 18 4.56 4.36 11.64
C ASP A 18 5.61 4.27 10.51
N LYS A 19 6.17 5.41 10.08
CA LYS A 19 7.19 5.48 9.03
C LYS A 19 8.35 4.51 9.29
N GLY A 20 8.72 3.75 8.27
CA GLY A 20 9.79 2.75 8.32
C GLY A 20 9.34 1.35 8.75
N LYS A 21 8.12 1.17 9.26
CA LYS A 21 7.58 -0.16 9.53
C LYS A 21 7.29 -0.90 8.22
N SER A 22 7.67 -2.17 8.18
CA SER A 22 7.38 -3.08 7.07
C SER A 22 6.27 -4.06 7.45
N GLY A 23 5.50 -4.51 6.47
CA GLY A 23 4.40 -5.44 6.67
C GLY A 23 3.85 -5.98 5.36
N GLU A 24 2.97 -6.97 5.46
CA GLU A 24 2.30 -7.56 4.31
C GLU A 24 0.93 -6.90 4.07
N VAL A 25 0.55 -6.73 2.81
CA VAL A 25 -0.73 -6.14 2.42
C VAL A 25 -1.86 -7.16 2.55
N THR A 26 -2.76 -6.96 3.53
CA THR A 26 -3.94 -7.84 3.72
C THR A 26 -5.04 -7.60 2.70
N LYS A 27 -5.28 -6.33 2.33
CA LYS A 27 -6.29 -5.94 1.34
C LYS A 27 -5.90 -4.60 0.74
N VAL A 28 -6.02 -4.48 -0.58
CA VAL A 28 -5.87 -3.22 -1.30
C VAL A 28 -7.26 -2.61 -1.48
N LEU A 29 -7.44 -1.37 -1.05
CA LEU A 29 -8.63 -0.58 -1.32
C LEU A 29 -8.26 0.45 -2.39
N PRO A 30 -8.42 0.14 -3.69
CA PRO A 30 -8.16 1.11 -4.72
C PRO A 30 -9.20 2.23 -4.64
N THR A 31 -8.77 3.45 -4.31
CA THR A 31 -9.63 4.62 -4.51
C THR A 31 -9.66 4.90 -6.01
N SER A 32 -10.77 4.58 -6.65
CA SER A 32 -11.01 4.93 -8.05
C SER A 32 -10.85 6.44 -8.26
N GLY A 33 -9.88 6.84 -9.07
CA GLY A 33 -9.78 8.20 -9.62
C GLY A 33 -8.99 9.20 -8.78
N ARG A 34 -7.68 9.30 -9.05
CA ARG A 34 -7.08 10.63 -9.22
C ARG A 34 -6.90 10.83 -10.72
N LEU A 35 -7.92 11.43 -11.35
CA LEU A 35 -7.72 12.30 -12.51
C LEU A 35 -7.11 13.60 -12.01
#